data_AF-A0A497C4U7-F1
#
_entry.id   AF-A0A497C4U7-F1
#
_cell.length_a   1.000
_cell.length_b   1.000
_cell.length_c   1.000
_cell.angle_alpha   90.00
_cell.angle_beta   90.00
_cell.angle_gamma   90.00
#
_symmetry.space_group_name_H-M   'P 1'
#
loop_
_entity.id
_entity.type
_entity.pdbx_description
1 polymer ?
#
loop_
_entity_poly.entity_id
_entity_poly.type
_entity_poly.pdbx_seq_one_letter_code
_entity_poly.pdbx_strand_id
1 'polypeptide(L)'
;MKSIKVILIFIVLGMLVSSCGALPTLPPLDATVTIKTPPFSAESGLPTAAGEVVGQEATEIPLESPSASPETSLAVIQPVQTEIAPAQTETITSPEATETTAKTTVPEPTFTATAVPYTLQVMNPHYLANFTHPELGCSWLGIGGQVFNSEGVVQKDIIIKAGGELKGSPVIEDLTMPLADPDIDLAYGPGGFELTLANSPAESDSTLWVQLFNLEGEPLSEKIFLITYEDCQKNLLLLNFVEQ
;
A
#
# COMPACT_ATOMS: atom_id res chain seq x y z
N MET A 1 -14.40 18.46 60.15
CA MET A 1 -14.84 18.96 58.82
C MET A 1 -14.43 20.40 58.48
N LYS A 2 -14.24 21.33 59.44
CA LYS A 2 -13.82 22.72 59.13
C LYS A 2 -12.35 22.85 58.69
N SER A 3 -11.44 22.05 59.24
CA SER A 3 -10.00 22.16 58.91
C SER A 3 -9.61 21.65 57.51
N ILE A 4 -10.35 20.68 56.97
CA ILE A 4 -10.09 20.14 55.61
C ILE A 4 -10.42 21.16 54.52
N LYS A 5 -11.48 21.97 54.70
CA LYS A 5 -11.84 23.02 53.73
C LYS A 5 -10.82 24.15 53.69
N VAL A 6 -10.19 24.47 54.82
CA VAL A 6 -9.14 25.51 54.90
C VAL A 6 -7.87 25.03 54.20
N ILE A 7 -7.48 23.76 54.39
CA ILE A 7 -6.31 23.18 53.72
C ILE A 7 -6.50 23.11 52.20
N LEU A 8 -7.70 22.73 51.72
CA LEU A 8 -8.01 22.71 50.29
C LEU A 8 -7.96 24.10 49.64
N ILE A 9 -8.41 25.14 50.35
CA ILE A 9 -8.34 26.53 49.85
C ILE A 9 -6.90 27.02 49.73
N PHE A 10 -6.01 26.68 50.68
CA PHE A 10 -4.59 27.05 50.59
C PHE A 10 -3.85 26.29 49.48
N ILE A 11 -4.21 25.03 49.20
CA ILE A 11 -3.61 24.25 48.10
C ILE A 11 -4.03 24.81 46.74
N VAL A 12 -5.31 25.16 46.56
CA VAL A 12 -5.79 25.74 45.29
C VAL A 12 -5.22 27.14 45.06
N LEU A 13 -5.07 27.95 46.12
CA LEU A 13 -4.46 29.27 46.01
C LEU A 13 -2.94 29.20 45.74
N GLY A 14 -2.26 28.15 46.23
CA GLY A 14 -0.85 27.90 45.94
C GLY A 14 -0.58 27.46 44.50
N MET A 15 -1.48 26.71 43.87
CA MET A 15 -1.32 26.29 42.47
C MET A 15 -1.51 27.43 41.45
N LEU A 16 -2.24 28.50 41.80
CA LEU A 16 -2.49 29.64 40.91
C LEU A 16 -1.31 30.62 40.80
N VAL A 17 -0.33 30.55 41.72
CA VAL A 17 0.83 31.48 41.73
C VAL A 17 2.08 30.91 41.06
N SER A 18 2.05 29.65 40.60
CA SER A 18 3.19 28.96 39.97
C SER A 18 3.09 28.83 38.46
N SER A 19 2.27 29.68 37.81
CA SER A 19 2.20 29.81 36.35
C SER A 19 2.65 31.20 35.91
N CYS A 20 3.94 31.48 36.15
CA CYS A 20 4.66 32.55 35.45
C CYS A 20 6.08 32.01 35.17
N GLY A 21 6.13 30.86 34.50
CA GLY A 21 7.34 30.32 33.90
C GLY A 21 7.55 30.99 32.55
N ALA A 22 8.74 31.52 32.34
CA ALA A 22 9.19 32.26 31.18
C ALA A 22 8.66 31.72 29.84
N LEU A 23 7.91 32.57 29.11
CA LEU A 23 7.80 32.42 27.67
C LEU A 23 9.20 32.65 27.09
N PRO A 24 9.81 31.69 26.37
CA PRO A 24 10.98 31.99 25.57
C PRO A 24 10.54 33.01 24.52
N THR A 25 11.04 34.24 24.64
CA THR A 25 10.95 35.23 23.57
C THR A 25 11.65 34.64 22.36
N LEU A 26 10.87 34.25 21.36
CA LEU A 26 11.40 33.87 20.05
C LEU A 26 12.25 35.03 19.54
N PRO A 27 13.46 34.77 19.01
CA PRO A 27 14.21 35.82 18.34
C PRO A 27 13.38 36.37 17.18
N PRO A 28 13.46 37.68 16.88
CA PRO A 28 12.83 38.23 15.69
C PRO A 28 13.33 37.48 14.45
N LEU A 29 12.39 37.08 13.59
CA LEU A 29 12.69 36.57 12.25
C LEU A 29 13.33 37.71 11.45
N ASP A 30 14.66 37.82 11.53
CA ASP A 30 15.44 38.61 10.60
C ASP A 30 15.48 37.84 9.27
N ALA A 31 14.48 38.12 8.44
CA ALA A 31 14.36 37.61 7.09
C ALA A 31 15.40 38.28 6.18
N THR A 32 16.67 37.91 6.35
CA THR A 32 17.71 38.15 5.35
C THR A 32 18.65 36.96 5.27
N VAL A 33 18.12 35.78 4.92
CA VAL A 33 18.95 34.74 4.31
C VAL A 33 19.25 35.21 2.89
N THR A 34 20.33 35.99 2.74
CA THR A 34 20.96 36.22 1.45
C THR A 34 21.51 34.89 0.97
N ILE A 35 20.69 34.13 0.25
CA ILE A 35 21.20 33.06 -0.60
C ILE A 35 22.06 33.77 -1.64
N LYS A 36 23.37 33.58 -1.51
CA LYS A 36 24.33 34.03 -2.51
C LYS A 36 24.06 33.21 -3.77
N THR A 37 23.20 33.74 -4.63
CA THR A 37 23.00 33.22 -5.98
C THR A 37 24.37 33.21 -6.66
N PRO A 38 24.88 32.05 -7.11
CA PRO A 38 26.04 32.06 -7.98
C PRO A 38 25.69 32.91 -9.21
N PRO A 39 26.58 33.80 -9.68
CA PRO A 39 26.32 34.53 -10.90
C PRO A 39 26.16 33.52 -12.04
N PHE A 40 24.97 33.45 -12.60
CA PHE A 40 24.74 32.79 -13.89
C PHE A 40 25.43 33.65 -14.94
N SER A 41 26.71 33.35 -15.20
CA SER A 41 27.44 33.89 -16.33
C SER A 41 26.93 33.18 -17.58
N ALA A 42 26.03 33.82 -18.31
CA ALA A 42 25.70 33.46 -19.67
C ALA A 42 26.87 33.88 -20.58
N GLU A 43 27.97 33.13 -20.53
CA GLU A 43 29.08 33.29 -21.47
C GLU A 43 28.69 32.57 -22.76
N SER A 44 28.18 33.35 -23.72
CA SER A 44 28.05 32.95 -25.12
C SER A 44 29.45 32.81 -25.73
N GLY A 45 30.11 31.68 -25.45
CA GLY A 45 31.37 31.29 -26.06
C GLY A 45 31.12 30.44 -27.30
N LEU A 46 31.15 31.06 -28.47
CA LEU A 46 31.28 30.39 -29.75
C LEU A 46 32.78 30.13 -30.02
N PRO A 47 33.29 28.89 -30.01
CA PRO A 47 34.57 28.61 -30.62
C PRO A 47 34.39 28.40 -32.13
N THR A 48 34.71 29.44 -32.89
CA THR A 48 35.22 29.29 -34.26
C THR A 48 36.52 28.50 -34.20
N ALA A 49 36.50 27.24 -34.65
CA ALA A 49 37.70 26.50 -34.99
C ALA A 49 37.61 26.10 -36.47
N ALA A 50 38.45 26.75 -37.27
CA ALA A 50 38.67 26.44 -38.66
C ALA A 50 39.50 25.15 -38.79
N GLY A 51 38.96 24.19 -39.56
CA GLY A 51 39.64 23.29 -40.48
C GLY A 51 40.72 22.33 -39.95
N GLU A 52 40.42 21.03 -40.00
CA GLU A 52 41.25 20.12 -40.80
C GLU A 52 40.39 18.99 -41.38
N VAL A 53 40.51 18.83 -42.69
CA VAL A 53 39.77 17.90 -43.55
C VAL A 53 40.48 16.55 -43.53
N VAL A 54 39.80 15.51 -43.05
CA VAL A 54 40.11 14.12 -43.42
C VAL A 54 38.78 13.48 -43.81
N GLY A 55 38.65 13.22 -45.11
CA GLY A 55 37.47 12.59 -45.67
C GLY A 55 37.43 11.10 -45.36
N GLN A 56 36.23 10.59 -45.11
CA GLN A 56 35.88 9.23 -45.47
C GLN A 56 34.35 9.09 -45.57
N GLU A 57 33.93 8.98 -46.82
CA GLU A 57 32.90 8.07 -47.32
C GLU A 57 31.45 8.26 -46.83
N ALA A 58 30.72 9.06 -47.59
CA ALA A 58 29.27 8.98 -47.66
C ALA A 58 28.86 7.67 -48.33
N THR A 59 28.27 6.75 -47.56
CA THR A 59 27.47 5.66 -48.12
C THR A 59 26.00 6.07 -48.04
N GLU A 60 25.41 6.29 -49.20
CA GLU A 60 24.03 6.69 -49.41
C GLU A 60 23.14 5.45 -49.67
N ILE A 61 21.96 5.43 -49.01
CA ILE A 61 20.67 4.75 -49.33
C ILE A 61 20.65 3.19 -49.38
N PRO A 62 19.51 2.48 -49.18
CA PRO A 62 18.10 2.91 -49.33
C PRO A 62 17.17 2.72 -48.11
N LEU A 63 16.13 3.56 -48.09
CA LEU A 63 14.92 3.46 -47.28
C LEU A 63 14.04 2.31 -47.82
N GLU A 64 14.10 1.13 -47.19
CA GLU A 64 13.17 0.03 -47.48
C GLU A 64 12.10 -0.08 -46.38
N SER A 65 10.86 0.14 -46.81
CA SER A 65 9.66 -0.25 -46.09
C SER A 65 9.36 -1.71 -46.38
N PRO A 66 9.06 -2.52 -45.35
CA PRO A 66 8.13 -3.60 -45.52
C PRO A 66 6.90 -3.39 -44.62
N SER A 67 5.81 -3.01 -45.27
CA SER A 67 4.46 -3.30 -44.84
C SER A 67 4.27 -4.82 -44.77
N ALA A 68 4.09 -5.36 -43.57
CA ALA A 68 3.54 -6.70 -43.38
C ALA A 68 2.55 -6.68 -42.21
N SER A 69 1.28 -6.78 -42.57
CA SER A 69 0.15 -7.02 -41.67
C SER A 69 0.31 -8.38 -40.98
N PRO A 70 0.02 -8.52 -39.68
CA PRO A 70 -0.08 -9.84 -39.08
C PRO A 70 -1.35 -10.53 -39.59
N GLU A 71 -1.20 -11.53 -40.45
CA GLU A 71 -2.30 -12.47 -40.73
C GLU A 71 -2.58 -13.26 -39.44
N THR A 72 -3.69 -12.89 -38.80
CA THR A 72 -4.27 -13.67 -37.70
C THR A 72 -4.87 -14.93 -38.30
N SER A 73 -4.14 -16.03 -38.21
CA SER A 73 -4.64 -17.37 -38.55
C SER A 73 -5.72 -17.77 -37.55
N LEU A 74 -6.98 -17.66 -37.97
CA LEU A 74 -8.12 -18.22 -37.24
C LEU A 74 -8.11 -19.74 -37.41
N ALA A 75 -7.62 -20.45 -36.39
CA ALA A 75 -7.82 -21.89 -36.28
C ALA A 75 -9.32 -22.17 -36.11
N VAL A 76 -9.93 -22.70 -37.17
CA VAL A 76 -11.30 -23.24 -37.12
C VAL A 76 -11.27 -24.53 -36.31
N ILE A 77 -11.67 -24.44 -35.05
CA ILE A 77 -11.98 -25.61 -34.21
C ILE A 77 -13.27 -26.24 -34.76
N GLN A 78 -13.14 -27.35 -35.49
CA GLN A 78 -14.27 -28.22 -35.80
C GLN A 78 -14.77 -28.87 -34.50
N PRO A 79 -16.10 -28.87 -34.24
CA PRO A 79 -16.64 -29.64 -33.13
C PRO A 79 -16.47 -31.14 -33.45
N VAL A 80 -15.59 -31.82 -32.72
CA VAL A 80 -15.61 -33.28 -32.63
C VAL A 80 -16.90 -33.66 -31.92
N GLN A 81 -17.77 -34.41 -32.61
CA GLN A 81 -18.89 -35.08 -31.95
C GLN A 81 -18.31 -36.17 -31.06
N THR A 82 -18.22 -35.90 -29.76
CA THR A 82 -18.04 -36.93 -28.75
C THR A 82 -19.32 -37.74 -28.66
N GLU A 83 -19.27 -38.96 -29.20
CA GLU A 83 -20.31 -39.96 -29.02
C GLU A 83 -20.38 -40.35 -27.54
N ILE A 84 -21.44 -39.88 -26.87
CA ILE A 84 -21.67 -40.17 -25.46
C ILE A 84 -22.25 -41.59 -25.38
N ALA A 85 -21.41 -42.55 -24.98
CA ALA A 85 -21.88 -43.88 -24.63
C ALA A 85 -22.88 -43.80 -23.44
N PRO A 86 -24.03 -44.50 -23.49
CA PRO A 86 -25.02 -44.42 -22.44
C PRO A 86 -24.48 -45.01 -21.12
N ALA A 87 -24.46 -44.18 -20.07
CA ALA A 87 -24.16 -44.59 -18.71
C ALA A 87 -25.23 -45.55 -18.19
N GLN A 88 -24.82 -46.71 -17.69
CA GLN A 88 -25.71 -47.68 -17.05
C GLN A 88 -26.29 -47.06 -15.78
N THR A 89 -27.62 -47.08 -15.68
CA THR A 89 -28.37 -46.66 -14.48
C THR A 89 -28.29 -47.79 -13.44
N GLU A 90 -27.43 -47.62 -12.43
CA GLU A 90 -27.48 -48.49 -11.25
C GLU A 90 -28.68 -48.11 -10.38
N THR A 91 -29.54 -49.09 -10.13
CA THR A 91 -30.75 -48.95 -9.31
C THR A 91 -30.35 -48.97 -7.83
N ILE A 92 -30.43 -47.81 -7.17
CA ILE A 92 -30.16 -47.68 -5.74
C ILE A 92 -31.33 -48.31 -4.98
N THR A 93 -31.09 -49.47 -4.36
CA THR A 93 -32.07 -50.11 -3.48
C THR A 93 -32.04 -49.39 -2.13
N SER A 94 -33.18 -48.85 -1.71
CA SER A 94 -33.37 -48.15 -0.44
C SER A 94 -33.20 -49.12 0.74
N PRO A 95 -32.30 -48.85 1.71
CA PRO A 95 -32.32 -49.55 2.98
C PRO A 95 -33.27 -48.88 3.98
N GLU A 96 -33.94 -49.77 4.70
CA GLU A 96 -34.95 -49.66 5.72
C GLU A 96 -34.57 -48.75 6.90
N ALA A 97 -35.55 -48.00 7.41
CA ALA A 97 -35.39 -47.05 8.51
C ALA A 97 -34.95 -47.76 9.79
N THR A 98 -33.74 -47.46 10.26
CA THR A 98 -33.21 -47.93 11.55
C THR A 98 -33.28 -46.80 12.59
N GLU A 99 -33.64 -47.17 13.81
CA GLU A 99 -34.06 -46.33 14.93
C GLU A 99 -33.07 -45.22 15.32
N THR A 100 -33.64 -44.08 15.74
CA THR A 100 -32.95 -42.85 16.15
C THR A 100 -32.17 -43.05 17.45
N THR A 101 -30.85 -43.17 17.36
CA THR A 101 -29.93 -43.10 18.50
C THR A 101 -29.80 -41.65 19.00
N ALA A 102 -29.79 -41.47 20.32
CA ALA A 102 -29.72 -40.18 21.00
C ALA A 102 -28.58 -39.28 20.50
N LYS A 103 -28.90 -38.01 20.26
CA LYS A 103 -27.97 -36.97 19.78
C LYS A 103 -26.88 -36.71 20.84
N THR A 104 -25.71 -37.31 20.66
CA THR A 104 -24.49 -36.90 21.36
C THR A 104 -24.20 -35.45 20.97
N THR A 105 -24.28 -34.53 21.93
CA THR A 105 -23.77 -33.16 21.76
C THR A 105 -22.26 -33.23 21.58
N VAL A 106 -21.82 -33.17 20.33
CA VAL A 106 -20.44 -32.92 19.96
C VAL A 106 -20.08 -31.53 20.50
N PRO A 107 -19.00 -31.36 21.27
CA PRO A 107 -18.56 -30.03 21.66
C PRO A 107 -18.25 -29.23 20.39
N GLU A 108 -18.92 -28.08 20.25
CA GLU A 108 -18.67 -27.16 19.15
C GLU A 108 -17.21 -26.68 19.24
N PRO A 109 -16.41 -26.77 18.15
CA PRO A 109 -15.03 -26.31 18.17
C PRO A 109 -15.03 -24.83 18.54
N THR A 110 -14.50 -24.51 19.73
CA THR A 110 -14.29 -23.13 20.14
C THR A 110 -13.08 -22.62 19.36
N PHE A 111 -13.32 -21.82 18.33
CA PHE A 111 -12.26 -21.12 17.59
C PHE A 111 -11.53 -20.20 18.57
N THR A 112 -10.32 -20.58 18.96
CA THR A 112 -9.40 -19.68 19.65
C THR A 112 -8.71 -18.87 18.57
N ALA A 113 -8.96 -17.55 18.51
CA ALA A 113 -8.23 -16.68 17.60
C ALA A 113 -6.74 -16.79 17.92
N THR A 114 -5.94 -17.21 16.94
CA THR A 114 -4.49 -17.19 17.05
C THR A 114 -4.07 -15.74 17.19
N ALA A 115 -3.44 -15.38 18.31
CA ALA A 115 -2.89 -14.05 18.49
C ALA A 115 -1.82 -13.82 17.41
N VAL A 116 -1.99 -12.75 16.64
CA VAL A 116 -1.07 -12.33 15.59
C VAL A 116 -0.14 -11.23 16.10
N PRO A 117 1.15 -11.23 15.72
CA PRO A 117 2.14 -10.35 16.34
C PRO A 117 2.02 -8.87 15.96
N TYR A 118 1.47 -8.53 14.79
CA TYR A 118 1.42 -7.14 14.32
C TYR A 118 0.02 -6.54 14.38
N THR A 119 -0.02 -5.23 14.64
CA THR A 119 -1.22 -4.39 14.55
C THR A 119 -0.93 -3.12 13.76
N LEU A 120 -2.00 -2.42 13.38
CA LEU A 120 -1.88 -1.11 12.77
C LEU A 120 -1.30 -0.12 13.80
N GLN A 121 -0.29 0.65 13.40
CA GLN A 121 0.29 1.69 14.24
C GLN A 121 -0.78 2.73 14.59
N VAL A 122 -0.77 3.20 15.84
CA VAL A 122 -1.72 4.23 16.31
C VAL A 122 -1.69 5.45 15.38
N MET A 123 -2.85 6.05 15.13
CA MET A 123 -3.07 7.18 14.21
C MET A 123 -2.99 6.88 12.70
N ASN A 124 -2.89 5.61 12.28
CA ASN A 124 -3.00 5.21 10.87
C ASN A 124 -4.44 4.78 10.51
N PRO A 125 -4.86 4.82 9.22
CA PRO A 125 -4.13 5.37 8.07
C PRO A 125 -4.02 6.90 8.07
N HIS A 126 -2.97 7.41 7.44
CA HIS A 126 -2.94 8.79 6.96
C HIS A 126 -3.39 8.85 5.51
N TYR A 127 -4.34 9.73 5.20
CA TYR A 127 -4.79 9.98 3.85
C TYR A 127 -4.02 11.15 3.25
N LEU A 128 -3.36 10.89 2.13
CA LEU A 128 -2.47 11.83 1.47
C LEU A 128 -2.83 11.93 -0.02
N ALA A 129 -2.43 13.04 -0.63
CA ALA A 129 -2.29 13.09 -2.07
C ALA A 129 -1.10 12.21 -2.47
N ASN A 130 -1.24 11.47 -3.56
CA ASN A 130 -0.19 10.66 -4.15
C ASN A 130 1.04 11.54 -4.46
N PHE A 131 2.14 11.26 -3.76
CA PHE A 131 3.42 11.94 -3.93
C PHE A 131 4.49 11.05 -4.58
N THR A 132 4.24 9.74 -4.67
CA THR A 132 5.17 8.74 -5.22
C THR A 132 5.02 8.58 -6.73
N HIS A 133 3.82 8.83 -7.24
CA HIS A 133 3.48 8.78 -8.66
C HIS A 133 2.82 10.07 -9.15
N PRO A 134 3.50 11.23 -9.07
CA PRO A 134 2.92 12.51 -9.51
C PRO A 134 2.50 12.53 -10.98
N GLU A 135 3.13 11.69 -11.82
CA GLU A 135 2.79 11.49 -13.23
C GLU A 135 1.43 10.82 -13.44
N LEU A 136 0.98 10.00 -12.49
CA LEU A 136 -0.33 9.35 -12.55
C LEU A 136 -1.44 10.26 -11.99
N GLY A 137 -1.10 11.15 -11.05
CA GLY A 137 -2.04 12.09 -10.45
C GLY A 137 -3.27 11.36 -9.89
N CYS A 138 -4.47 11.71 -10.38
CA CYS A 138 -5.73 11.08 -10.00
C CYS A 138 -6.03 9.76 -10.74
N SER A 139 -5.12 9.26 -11.57
CA SER A 139 -5.26 7.97 -12.25
C SER A 139 -4.63 6.82 -11.45
N TRP A 140 -4.63 6.96 -10.12
CA TRP A 140 -4.01 6.02 -9.21
C TRP A 140 -4.65 6.10 -7.82
N LEU A 141 -4.78 4.96 -7.17
CA LEU A 141 -5.13 4.79 -5.76
C LEU A 141 -4.25 3.67 -5.20
N GLY A 142 -3.60 3.90 -4.07
CA GLY A 142 -2.77 2.88 -3.44
C GLY A 142 -2.59 3.02 -1.95
N ILE A 143 -1.92 2.01 -1.40
CA ILE A 143 -1.50 1.94 0.00
C ILE A 143 0.03 1.87 0.04
N GLY A 144 0.65 2.48 1.04
CA GLY A 144 2.08 2.33 1.27
C GLY A 144 2.45 2.53 2.74
N GLY A 145 3.68 2.22 3.12
CA GLY A 145 4.14 2.39 4.51
C GLY A 145 5.29 1.47 4.89
N GLN A 146 5.47 1.25 6.19
CA GLN A 146 6.54 0.44 6.79
C GLN A 146 5.99 -0.48 7.89
N VAL A 147 6.71 -1.57 8.16
CA VAL A 147 6.42 -2.49 9.27
C VAL A 147 7.56 -2.42 10.29
N PHE A 148 7.24 -2.24 11.57
CA PHE A 148 8.20 -2.09 12.65
C PHE A 148 8.04 -3.19 13.70
N ASN A 149 9.14 -3.62 14.31
CA ASN A 149 9.05 -4.41 15.55
C ASN A 149 8.75 -3.50 16.76
N SER A 150 8.65 -4.11 17.93
CA SER A 150 8.39 -3.41 19.20
C SER A 150 9.47 -2.40 19.61
N GLU A 151 10.67 -2.48 19.02
CA GLU A 151 11.78 -1.55 19.23
C GLU A 151 11.81 -0.39 18.22
N GLY A 152 10.86 -0.36 17.28
CA GLY A 152 10.82 0.64 16.20
C GLY A 152 11.80 0.35 15.06
N VAL A 153 12.34 -0.86 14.98
CA VAL A 153 13.22 -1.32 13.89
C VAL A 153 12.36 -1.85 12.75
N VAL A 154 12.62 -1.34 11.54
CA VAL A 154 11.97 -1.81 10.31
C VAL A 154 12.17 -3.31 10.12
N GLN A 155 11.09 -4.00 9.81
CA GLN A 155 11.06 -5.42 9.49
C GLN A 155 10.98 -5.63 7.98
N LYS A 156 11.66 -6.68 7.51
CA LYS A 156 11.68 -7.14 6.12
C LYS A 156 11.15 -8.58 6.07
N ASP A 157 11.07 -9.16 4.87
CA ASP A 157 10.63 -10.55 4.66
C ASP A 157 9.19 -10.81 5.15
N ILE A 158 8.35 -9.79 5.02
CA ILE A 158 6.92 -9.82 5.32
C ILE A 158 6.15 -9.61 4.02
N ILE A 159 5.13 -10.43 3.80
CA ILE A 159 4.22 -10.32 2.67
C ILE A 159 3.03 -9.46 3.09
N ILE A 160 2.78 -8.37 2.38
CA ILE A 160 1.58 -7.54 2.49
C ILE A 160 0.62 -7.98 1.39
N LYS A 161 -0.63 -8.27 1.75
CA LYS A 161 -1.69 -8.55 0.78
C LYS A 161 -2.81 -7.54 0.94
N ALA A 162 -3.25 -6.97 -0.17
CA ALA A 162 -4.49 -6.24 -0.26
C ALA A 162 -5.54 -7.09 -1.00
N GLY A 163 -6.77 -7.07 -0.49
CA GLY A 163 -7.84 -7.88 -1.03
C GLY A 163 -9.22 -7.26 -0.86
N GLY A 164 -10.22 -7.86 -1.50
CA GLY A 164 -11.61 -7.49 -1.35
C GLY A 164 -12.22 -6.96 -2.64
N GLU A 165 -13.09 -5.96 -2.53
CA GLU A 165 -13.81 -5.37 -3.66
C GLU A 165 -13.79 -3.84 -3.58
N LEU A 166 -13.54 -3.20 -4.72
CA LEU A 166 -13.62 -1.75 -4.91
C LEU A 166 -14.51 -1.45 -6.12
N LYS A 167 -15.59 -0.68 -5.91
CA LYS A 167 -16.57 -0.34 -6.96
C LYS A 167 -17.07 -1.57 -7.77
N GLY A 168 -17.30 -2.73 -7.14
CA GLY A 168 -17.75 -3.93 -7.87
C GLY A 168 -16.63 -4.77 -8.50
N SER A 169 -15.38 -4.30 -8.44
CA SER A 169 -14.23 -5.00 -9.02
C SER A 169 -13.38 -5.65 -7.93
N PRO A 170 -12.98 -6.93 -8.10
CA PRO A 170 -12.12 -7.59 -7.14
C PRO A 170 -10.74 -6.93 -7.15
N VAL A 171 -10.19 -6.69 -5.96
CA VAL A 171 -8.80 -6.31 -5.74
C VAL A 171 -8.11 -7.50 -5.11
N ILE A 172 -7.01 -7.95 -5.71
CA ILE A 172 -6.15 -9.02 -5.17
C ILE A 172 -4.73 -8.64 -5.56
N GLU A 173 -4.01 -8.05 -4.62
CA GLU A 173 -2.64 -7.58 -4.81
C GLU A 173 -1.79 -8.12 -3.67
N ASP A 174 -0.61 -8.63 -3.98
CA ASP A 174 0.37 -9.02 -2.99
C ASP A 174 1.75 -8.45 -3.29
N LEU A 175 2.47 -8.14 -2.21
CA LEU A 175 3.83 -7.65 -2.27
C LEU A 175 4.62 -8.25 -1.13
N THR A 176 5.77 -8.83 -1.44
CA THR A 176 6.73 -9.28 -0.42
C THR A 176 7.77 -8.19 -0.21
N MET A 177 7.91 -7.64 1.01
CA MET A 177 9.14 -6.94 1.38
C MET A 177 10.25 -8.00 1.40
N PRO A 178 11.35 -7.85 0.64
CA PRO A 178 12.13 -6.63 0.51
C PRO A 178 12.35 -6.26 -0.97
N LEU A 179 11.57 -5.33 -1.50
CA LEU A 179 12.05 -4.64 -2.68
C LEU A 179 13.15 -3.69 -2.21
N ALA A 180 14.40 -4.06 -2.50
CA ALA A 180 15.48 -3.10 -2.71
C ALA A 180 15.18 -2.25 -3.97
N ASP A 181 13.91 -1.88 -4.16
CA ASP A 181 13.50 -0.86 -5.09
C ASP A 181 13.84 0.46 -4.41
N PRO A 182 14.93 1.11 -4.84
CA PRO A 182 15.41 2.31 -4.19
C PRO A 182 14.37 3.43 -4.22
N ASP A 183 13.42 3.39 -5.16
CA ASP A 183 12.40 4.43 -5.30
C ASP A 183 11.31 4.28 -4.23
N ILE A 184 10.87 3.04 -3.95
CA ILE A 184 9.91 2.74 -2.87
C ILE A 184 10.55 2.92 -1.49
N ASP A 185 11.77 2.42 -1.29
CA ASP A 185 12.54 2.60 -0.06
C ASP A 185 12.81 4.10 0.23
N LEU A 186 13.02 4.92 -0.81
CA LEU A 186 13.20 6.36 -0.66
C LEU A 186 11.88 7.07 -0.34
N ALA A 187 10.78 6.65 -0.97
CA ALA A 187 9.47 7.28 -0.82
C ALA A 187 8.85 7.06 0.56
N TYR A 188 8.88 5.83 1.07
CA TYR A 188 8.18 5.45 2.31
C TYR A 188 9.12 5.24 3.50
N GLY A 189 10.43 5.23 3.27
CA GLY A 189 11.45 4.90 4.26
C GLY A 189 12.01 3.47 4.05
N PRO A 190 13.11 3.12 4.73
CA PRO A 190 13.76 1.82 4.55
C PRO A 190 12.77 0.67 4.72
N GLY A 191 12.79 -0.31 3.81
CA GLY A 191 11.82 -1.42 3.85
C GLY A 191 10.38 -0.96 3.61
N GLY A 192 10.22 0.09 2.81
CA GLY A 192 8.91 0.60 2.42
C GLY A 192 8.16 -0.43 1.56
N PHE A 193 6.84 -0.38 1.62
CA PHE A 193 5.97 -1.12 0.70
C PHE A 193 5.01 -0.16 0.01
N GLU A 194 4.55 -0.55 -1.18
CA GLU A 194 3.48 0.11 -1.90
C GLU A 194 2.64 -0.91 -2.68
N LEU A 195 1.31 -0.84 -2.59
CA LEU A 195 0.40 -1.62 -3.43
C LEU A 195 -0.56 -0.67 -4.14
N THR A 196 -0.72 -0.87 -5.45
CA THR A 196 -1.71 -0.18 -6.25
C THR A 196 -3.05 -0.88 -6.10
N LEU A 197 -4.08 -0.19 -5.61
CA LEU A 197 -5.42 -0.75 -5.42
C LEU A 197 -6.33 -0.54 -6.63
N ALA A 198 -6.16 0.59 -7.33
CA ALA A 198 -6.94 0.93 -8.52
C ALA A 198 -6.25 2.02 -9.37
N ASN A 199 -6.76 2.20 -10.58
CA ASN A 199 -6.33 3.24 -11.53
C ASN A 199 -7.07 4.58 -11.36
N SER A 200 -7.81 4.77 -10.27
CA SER A 200 -8.45 6.03 -9.91
C SER A 200 -8.96 5.98 -8.46
N PRO A 201 -9.08 7.13 -7.78
CA PRO A 201 -9.74 7.23 -6.48
C PRO A 201 -11.16 6.66 -6.52
N ALA A 202 -11.49 5.93 -5.47
CA ALA A 202 -12.75 5.25 -5.35
C ALA A 202 -13.11 5.14 -3.87
N GLU A 203 -14.38 5.33 -3.56
CA GLU A 203 -14.89 5.11 -2.22
C GLU A 203 -15.04 3.61 -1.93
N SER A 204 -14.67 3.23 -0.71
CA SER A 204 -14.98 1.93 -0.12
C SER A 204 -15.22 2.12 1.37
N ASP A 205 -16.10 1.28 1.92
CA ASP A 205 -16.30 1.17 3.35
C ASP A 205 -16.30 -0.32 3.70
N SER A 206 -15.19 -0.76 4.29
CA SER A 206 -15.04 -2.13 4.81
C SER A 206 -15.18 -3.25 3.77
N THR A 207 -15.08 -2.93 2.48
CA THR A 207 -15.05 -3.91 1.38
C THR A 207 -13.64 -4.24 0.90
N LEU A 208 -12.66 -3.39 1.22
CA LEU A 208 -11.24 -3.61 0.99
C LEU A 208 -10.53 -3.90 2.31
N TRP A 209 -9.48 -4.71 2.25
CA TRP A 209 -8.64 -5.01 3.41
C TRP A 209 -7.17 -5.15 3.04
N VAL A 210 -6.31 -4.98 4.04
CA VAL A 210 -4.88 -5.31 3.99
C VAL A 210 -4.51 -6.27 5.12
N GLN A 211 -3.58 -7.18 4.89
CA GLN A 211 -3.12 -8.15 5.90
C GLN A 211 -1.65 -8.52 5.69
N LEU A 212 -0.92 -8.73 6.79
CA LEU A 212 0.46 -9.16 6.81
C LEU A 212 0.57 -10.69 6.91
N PHE A 213 1.57 -11.27 6.26
CA PHE A 213 1.92 -12.68 6.31
C PHE A 213 3.44 -12.87 6.37
N ASN A 214 3.90 -14.00 6.93
CA ASN A 214 5.30 -14.42 6.77
C ASN A 214 5.51 -15.08 5.39
N LEU A 215 6.75 -15.47 5.10
CA LEU A 215 7.12 -16.11 3.82
C LEU A 215 6.47 -17.49 3.64
N GLU A 216 6.09 -18.14 4.75
CA GLU A 216 5.35 -19.40 4.78
C GLU A 216 3.84 -19.23 4.53
N GLY A 217 3.36 -17.99 4.45
CA GLY A 217 1.95 -17.67 4.21
C GLY A 217 1.07 -17.71 5.45
N GLU A 218 1.64 -17.73 6.65
CA GLU A 218 0.92 -17.62 7.91
C GLU A 218 0.61 -16.15 8.22
N PRO A 219 -0.60 -15.83 8.70
CA PRO A 219 -0.98 -14.46 8.99
C PRO A 219 -0.18 -13.90 10.17
N LEU A 220 0.40 -12.73 9.96
CA LEU A 220 1.12 -11.94 10.96
C LEU A 220 0.28 -10.78 11.53
N SER A 221 -0.85 -10.47 10.90
CA SER A 221 -1.84 -9.52 11.40
C SER A 221 -3.27 -10.02 11.13
N GLU A 222 -4.25 -9.39 11.76
CA GLU A 222 -5.64 -9.48 11.35
C GLU A 222 -5.83 -8.72 10.04
N LYS A 223 -6.99 -8.92 9.39
CA LYS A 223 -7.40 -8.07 8.27
C LYS A 223 -7.73 -6.68 8.77
N ILE A 224 -7.05 -5.68 8.23
CA ILE A 224 -7.36 -4.26 8.44
C ILE A 224 -8.25 -3.81 7.30
N PHE A 225 -9.54 -3.61 7.59
CA PHE A 225 -10.49 -3.10 6.62
C PHE A 225 -10.28 -1.61 6.37
N LEU A 226 -10.27 -1.24 5.09
CA LEU A 226 -9.93 0.09 4.63
C LEU A 226 -11.18 0.90 4.33
N ILE A 227 -11.10 2.20 4.61
CA ILE A 227 -12.02 3.21 4.09
C ILE A 227 -11.24 4.02 3.06
N THR A 228 -11.71 4.09 1.83
CA THR A 228 -11.12 4.90 0.75
C THR A 228 -12.10 5.97 0.28
N TYR A 229 -11.62 6.96 -0.47
CA TYR A 229 -12.43 8.09 -0.92
C TYR A 229 -12.30 8.30 -2.43
N GLU A 230 -13.38 8.76 -3.06
CA GLU A 230 -13.33 9.34 -4.41
C GLU A 230 -12.78 10.79 -4.36
N ASP A 231 -11.61 10.94 -3.75
CA ASP A 231 -10.92 12.22 -3.55
C ASP A 231 -9.45 12.08 -3.93
N CYS A 232 -9.02 12.83 -4.94
CA CYS A 232 -7.66 12.80 -5.43
C CYS A 232 -6.63 13.37 -4.43
N GLN A 233 -7.06 14.11 -3.40
CA GLN A 233 -6.19 14.53 -2.30
C GLN A 233 -6.06 13.46 -1.20
N LYS A 234 -6.69 12.29 -1.39
CA LYS A 234 -6.71 11.15 -0.46
C LYS A 234 -6.50 9.82 -1.18
N ASN A 235 -5.78 9.86 -2.29
CA ASN A 235 -5.56 8.69 -3.13
C ASN A 235 -4.31 7.88 -2.76
N LEU A 236 -3.65 8.23 -1.66
CA LEU A 236 -2.63 7.41 -1.00
C LEU A 236 -3.03 7.20 0.46
N LEU A 237 -3.09 5.93 0.88
CA LEU A 237 -3.27 5.52 2.26
C LEU A 237 -1.92 5.11 2.83
N LEU A 238 -1.32 5.94 3.68
CA LEU A 238 -0.10 5.61 4.40
C LEU A 238 -0.46 4.80 5.66
N LEU A 239 0.02 3.55 5.72
CA LEU A 239 -0.31 2.52 6.70
C LEU A 239 0.96 1.90 7.25
N ASN A 240 1.26 2.18 8.51
CA ASN A 240 2.35 1.52 9.22
C ASN A 240 1.84 0.44 10.17
N PHE A 241 2.62 -0.60 10.36
CA PHE A 241 2.35 -1.67 11.31
C PHE A 241 3.43 -1.73 12.39
N VAL A 242 3.04 -2.19 13.58
CA VAL A 242 3.95 -2.38 14.71
C VAL A 242 3.69 -3.71 15.39
N GLU A 243 4.74 -4.40 15.80
CA GLU A 243 4.67 -5.60 16.64
C GLU A 243 4.18 -5.24 18.05
N GLN A 244 3.29 -6.06 18.62
CA GLN A 244 2.66 -5.87 19.94
C GLN A 244 3.45 -6.50 21.10
#